data_AF-A0A0J8UE54-F1
#
_entry.id   AF-A0A0J8UE54-F1
#
_cell.length_a   1.000
_cell.length_b   1.000
_cell.length_c   1.000
_cell.angle_alpha   90.00
_cell.angle_beta   90.00
_cell.angle_gamma   90.00
#
_symmetry.space_group_name_H-M   'P 1'
#
loop_
_entity.id
_entity.type
_entity.pdbx_description
1 polymer ?
#
loop_
_entity_poly.entity_id
_entity_poly.type
_entity_poly.pdbx_seq_one_letter_code
_entity_poly.pdbx_strand_id
1 'polypeptide(L)'
;MSNDWPIPADLSDDGRKVAETILAFLTEKDLTYHGGGGKFYSPQQWRDRGEDYGTDSLLVITHDGGDHAGAFNIDYEQYQLIEQLRDRLVPLGVFSEQCTSWYSAVYPI
;
A
#
# COMPACT_ATOMS: atom_id res chain seq x y z
N MET A 1 15.74 -1.81 -14.72
CA MET A 1 14.73 -0.79 -15.06
C MET A 1 14.40 -0.08 -13.76
N SER A 2 14.26 1.24 -13.79
CA SER A 2 13.99 2.03 -12.59
C SER A 2 12.65 1.61 -11.99
N ASN A 3 12.65 0.98 -10.83
CA ASN A 3 11.44 0.73 -10.02
C ASN A 3 10.95 2.09 -9.50
N ASP A 4 10.25 2.85 -10.34
CA ASP A 4 9.79 4.20 -10.03
C ASP A 4 8.55 4.16 -9.13
N TRP A 5 8.69 3.52 -7.97
CA TRP A 5 7.72 3.56 -6.88
C TRP A 5 8.12 4.70 -5.94
N PRO A 6 7.54 5.90 -6.11
CA PRO A 6 7.88 7.01 -5.24
C PRO A 6 7.35 6.73 -3.83
N ILE A 7 8.27 6.60 -2.87
CA ILE A 7 7.94 6.63 -1.45
C ILE A 7 7.82 8.11 -1.04
N PRO A 8 6.66 8.58 -0.57
CA PRO A 8 6.47 9.97 -0.19
C PRO A 8 7.52 10.43 0.83
N ALA A 9 8.08 11.61 0.60
CA ALA A 9 9.14 12.17 1.45
C ALA A 9 8.63 12.55 2.86
N ASP A 10 7.34 12.87 2.95
CA ASP A 10 6.63 13.35 4.14
C ASP A 10 5.96 12.24 4.97
N LEU A 11 6.26 10.97 4.68
CA LEU A 11 5.89 9.87 5.59
C LEU A 11 6.62 10.00 6.93
N SER A 12 5.97 9.57 7.99
CA SER A 12 6.65 9.27 9.26
C SER A 12 7.67 8.14 9.08
N ASP A 13 8.57 7.98 10.05
CA ASP A 13 9.55 6.89 10.03
C ASP A 13 8.86 5.51 9.94
N ASP A 14 7.77 5.32 10.68
CA ASP A 14 6.96 4.09 10.62
C ASP A 14 6.28 3.92 9.25
N GLY A 15 5.67 4.97 8.71
CA GLY A 15 5.06 4.93 7.38
C GLY A 15 6.06 4.61 6.27
N ARG A 16 7.28 5.16 6.36
CA ARG A 16 8.39 4.86 5.45
C ARG A 16 8.81 3.40 5.54
N LYS A 17 8.99 2.88 6.76
CA LYS A 17 9.35 1.49 7.00
C LYS A 17 8.31 0.51 6.44
N VAL A 18 7.02 0.84 6.58
CA VAL A 18 5.91 0.10 5.98
C VAL A 18 6.00 0.14 4.45
N ALA A 19 6.15 1.33 3.85
CA ALA A 19 6.22 1.49 2.40
C ALA A 19 7.40 0.71 1.79
N GLU A 20 8.57 0.75 2.44
CA GLU A 20 9.75 -0.01 2.03
C GLU A 20 9.52 -1.53 2.13
N THR A 21 8.86 -1.99 3.18
CA THR A 21 8.53 -3.41 3.38
C THR A 21 7.56 -3.90 2.31
N ILE A 22 6.53 -3.11 1.99
CA ILE A 22 5.58 -3.40 0.92
C ILE A 22 6.30 -3.41 -0.43
N LEU A 23 7.12 -2.40 -0.73
CA LEU A 23 7.83 -2.33 -2.00
C LEU A 23 8.78 -3.50 -2.20
N ALA A 24 9.49 -3.92 -1.14
CA ALA A 24 10.33 -5.10 -1.16
C ALA A 24 9.52 -6.37 -1.47
N PHE A 25 8.35 -6.53 -0.84
CA PHE A 25 7.43 -7.63 -1.14
C PHE A 25 6.92 -7.62 -2.58
N LEU A 26 6.45 -6.47 -3.07
CA LEU A 26 5.97 -6.34 -4.46
C LEU A 26 7.09 -6.62 -5.47
N THR A 27 8.32 -6.20 -5.17
CA THR A 27 9.49 -6.49 -6.00
C THR A 27 9.83 -7.98 -6.00
N GLU A 28 9.79 -8.65 -4.84
CA GLU A 28 10.00 -10.10 -4.71
C GLU A 28 8.99 -10.91 -5.53
N LYS A 29 7.74 -10.42 -5.62
CA LYS A 29 6.63 -11.08 -6.31
C LYS A 29 6.45 -10.68 -7.78
N ASP A 30 7.27 -9.78 -8.29
CA ASP A 30 7.13 -9.21 -9.64
C ASP A 30 5.77 -8.49 -9.87
N LEU A 31 5.28 -7.80 -8.83
CA LEU A 31 4.00 -7.09 -8.80
C LEU A 31 4.15 -5.56 -8.83
N THR A 32 5.28 -5.07 -9.35
CA THR A 32 5.62 -3.63 -9.30
C THR A 32 4.97 -2.82 -10.41
N TYR A 33 4.30 -3.45 -11.38
CA TYR A 33 3.53 -2.74 -12.39
C TYR A 33 2.31 -2.07 -11.74
N HIS A 34 2.34 -0.75 -11.67
CA HIS A 34 1.37 0.03 -10.90
C HIS A 34 0.22 0.61 -11.75
N GLY A 35 0.13 0.23 -13.03
CA GLY A 35 -0.98 0.60 -13.90
C GLY A 35 -1.20 2.10 -14.08
N GLY A 36 -2.48 2.48 -14.19
CA GLY A 36 -2.93 3.84 -14.53
C GLY A 36 -2.87 4.86 -13.39
N GLY A 37 -2.52 4.45 -12.17
CA GLY A 37 -2.46 5.37 -11.03
C GLY A 37 -2.11 4.76 -9.68
N GLY A 38 -1.67 3.50 -9.63
CA GLY A 38 -1.20 2.88 -8.39
C GLY A 38 0.06 3.57 -7.87
N LYS A 39 0.05 3.96 -6.60
CA LYS A 39 1.22 4.52 -5.91
C LYS A 39 0.96 4.62 -4.41
N PHE A 40 2.01 5.00 -3.70
CA PHE A 40 1.94 5.37 -2.29
C PHE A 40 1.59 6.84 -2.09
N TYR A 41 0.84 7.11 -1.04
CA TYR A 41 0.51 8.43 -0.55
C TYR A 41 0.81 8.51 0.95
N SER A 42 1.34 9.64 1.38
CA SER A 42 1.30 9.99 2.80
C SER A 42 -0.14 10.37 3.19
N PRO A 43 -0.49 10.31 4.48
CA PRO A 43 -1.79 10.79 4.94
C PRO A 43 -2.03 12.27 4.65
N GLN A 44 -0.96 13.09 4.61
CA GLN A 44 -1.05 14.51 4.24
C GLN A 44 -1.36 14.67 2.75
N GLN A 45 -0.63 13.99 1.86
CA GLN A 45 -0.91 14.03 0.42
C GLN A 45 -2.31 13.50 0.09
N TRP A 46 -2.79 12.52 0.85
CA TRP A 46 -4.14 11.98 0.72
C TRP A 46 -5.21 13.01 1.10
N ARG A 47 -5.00 13.73 2.22
CA ARG A 47 -5.82 14.88 2.62
C ARG A 47 -5.78 16.01 1.58
N ASP A 48 -4.61 16.34 1.07
CA ASP A 48 -4.43 17.42 0.07
C ASP A 48 -5.11 17.09 -1.26
N ARG A 49 -5.27 15.80 -1.59
CA ARG A 49 -6.05 15.32 -2.73
C ARG A 49 -7.57 15.51 -2.51
N GLY A 50 -8.02 15.70 -1.27
CA GLY A 50 -9.43 15.92 -0.91
C GLY A 50 -10.19 14.64 -0.52
N GLU A 51 -9.49 13.58 -0.12
CA GLU A 51 -10.10 12.33 0.31
C GLU A 51 -10.39 12.36 1.82
N ASP A 52 -11.58 11.89 2.24
CA ASP A 52 -12.05 11.99 3.63
C ASP A 52 -11.66 10.79 4.52
N TYR A 53 -11.30 9.65 3.92
CA TYR A 53 -11.01 8.39 4.62
C TYR A 53 -9.55 7.97 4.40
N GLY A 54 -8.94 7.29 5.38
CA GLY A 54 -7.51 6.92 5.30
C GLY A 54 -6.55 8.03 5.73
N THR A 55 -7.06 9.18 6.19
CA THR A 55 -6.29 10.38 6.54
C THR A 55 -5.49 10.27 7.84
N ASP A 56 -5.83 9.29 8.68
CA ASP A 56 -5.19 8.96 9.95
C ASP A 56 -4.36 7.66 9.87
N SER A 57 -4.16 7.15 8.65
CA SER A 57 -3.32 5.97 8.39
C SER A 57 -1.83 6.31 8.50
N LEU A 58 -0.97 5.30 8.40
CA LEU A 58 0.48 5.47 8.22
C LEU A 58 0.85 5.61 6.74
N LEU A 59 0.06 5.02 5.86
CA LEU A 59 0.31 4.92 4.43
C LEU A 59 -1.01 4.63 3.72
N VAL A 60 -1.22 5.28 2.57
CA VAL A 60 -2.29 4.91 1.63
C VAL A 60 -1.67 4.34 0.36
N ILE A 61 -2.27 3.29 -0.18
CA ILE A 61 -1.87 2.60 -1.40
C ILE A 61 -3.04 2.58 -2.37
N THR A 62 -2.92 3.27 -3.50
CA THR A 62 -3.86 3.10 -4.62
C THR A 62 -3.43 1.92 -5.48
N HIS A 63 -4.38 1.19 -6.03
CA HIS A 63 -4.11 0.00 -6.85
C HIS A 63 -4.93 -0.08 -8.14
N ASP A 64 -5.40 1.07 -8.65
CA ASP A 64 -6.12 1.16 -9.90
C ASP A 64 -5.27 0.70 -11.10
N GLY A 65 -5.65 -0.44 -11.68
CA GLY A 65 -5.01 -1.07 -12.83
C GLY A 65 -3.61 -1.66 -12.58
N GLY A 66 -3.17 -1.77 -11.32
CA GLY A 66 -1.85 -2.30 -10.96
C GLY A 66 -1.88 -3.78 -10.55
N ASP A 67 -0.80 -4.50 -10.82
CA ASP A 67 -0.65 -5.93 -10.50
C ASP A 67 -0.65 -6.17 -8.98
N HIS A 68 -0.19 -5.17 -8.21
CA HIS A 68 -0.22 -5.20 -6.75
C HIS A 68 -1.63 -5.22 -6.17
N ALA A 69 -2.69 -4.92 -6.94
CA ALA A 69 -4.07 -4.95 -6.46
C ALA A 69 -4.44 -6.28 -5.79
N GLY A 70 -3.92 -7.41 -6.29
CA GLY A 70 -4.16 -8.72 -5.70
C GLY A 70 -3.66 -8.87 -4.26
N ALA A 71 -2.66 -8.09 -3.84
CA ALA A 71 -2.13 -8.12 -2.48
C ALA A 71 -2.98 -7.29 -1.48
N PHE A 72 -3.90 -6.46 -1.98
CA PHE A 72 -4.63 -5.47 -1.19
C PHE A 72 -6.15 -5.54 -1.31
N ASN A 73 -6.67 -6.04 -2.44
CA ASN A 73 -8.09 -6.10 -2.75
C ASN A 73 -8.58 -7.55 -2.78
N ILE A 74 -9.47 -7.90 -1.85
CA ILE A 74 -10.06 -9.23 -1.72
C ILE A 74 -10.91 -9.64 -2.93
N ASP A 75 -11.44 -8.68 -3.69
CA ASP A 75 -12.26 -8.92 -4.89
C ASP A 75 -11.45 -9.61 -6.01
N TYR A 76 -10.11 -9.55 -5.94
CA TYR A 76 -9.21 -10.26 -6.85
C TYR A 76 -8.99 -11.72 -6.45
N GLU A 77 -9.53 -12.16 -5.31
CA GLU A 77 -9.48 -13.53 -4.78
C GLU A 77 -8.07 -14.12 -4.61
N GLN A 78 -7.04 -13.26 -4.57
CA GLN A 78 -5.65 -13.66 -4.37
C GLN A 78 -5.30 -13.81 -2.88
N TYR A 79 -6.12 -14.56 -2.13
CA TYR A 79 -6.03 -14.66 -0.67
C TYR A 79 -4.66 -15.06 -0.15
N GLN A 80 -3.96 -15.95 -0.85
CA GLN A 80 -2.61 -16.38 -0.46
C GLN A 80 -1.61 -15.21 -0.55
N LEU A 81 -1.77 -14.31 -1.51
CA LEU A 81 -0.90 -13.15 -1.67
C LEU A 81 -1.16 -12.13 -0.54
N ILE A 82 -2.43 -11.93 -0.19
CA ILE A 82 -2.85 -11.09 0.94
C ILE A 82 -2.25 -11.61 2.26
N GLU A 83 -2.36 -12.91 2.53
CA GLU A 83 -1.77 -13.51 3.74
C GLU A 83 -0.24 -13.38 3.76
N GLN A 84 0.43 -13.57 2.62
CA GLN A 84 1.88 -13.37 2.54
C GLN A 84 2.30 -11.93 2.80
N LEU A 85 1.51 -10.94 2.33
CA LEU A 85 1.76 -9.55 2.66
C LEU A 85 1.51 -9.30 4.16
N ARG A 86 0.42 -9.84 4.71
CA ARG A 86 0.09 -9.73 6.14
C ARG A 86 1.22 -10.25 7.03
N ASP A 87 1.84 -11.37 6.68
CA ASP A 87 2.98 -11.94 7.41
C ASP A 87 4.20 -10.99 7.45
N ARG A 88 4.34 -10.08 6.47
CA ARG A 88 5.38 -9.03 6.48
C ARG A 88 4.99 -7.83 7.34
N LEU A 89 3.70 -7.52 7.42
CA LEU A 89 3.19 -6.35 8.13
C LEU A 89 3.00 -6.60 9.64
N VAL A 90 2.59 -7.80 10.05
CA VAL A 90 2.36 -8.13 11.46
C VAL A 90 3.59 -7.87 12.36
N PRO A 91 4.84 -8.22 11.98
CA PRO A 91 6.01 -7.89 12.77
C PRO A 91 6.29 -6.39 12.92
N LEU A 92 5.70 -5.55 12.06
CA LEU A 92 5.76 -4.09 12.16
C LEU A 92 4.66 -3.52 13.07
N GLY A 93 3.74 -4.35 13.56
CA GLY A 93 2.61 -3.92 14.37
C GLY A 93 1.58 -3.14 13.55
N VAL A 94 1.39 -3.46 12.27
CA VAL A 94 0.44 -2.79 11.39
C VAL A 94 -0.42 -3.79 10.62
N PHE A 95 -1.58 -3.33 10.13
CA PHE A 95 -2.44 -4.08 9.22
C PHE A 95 -2.87 -3.21 8.03
N SER A 96 -3.13 -3.85 6.89
CA SER A 96 -3.69 -3.19 5.71
C SER A 96 -5.19 -3.40 5.68
N GLU A 97 -5.95 -2.32 5.59
CA GLU A 97 -7.40 -2.31 5.40
C GLU A 97 -7.72 -2.00 3.94
N GLN A 98 -8.53 -2.84 3.31
CA GLN A 98 -9.18 -2.47 2.05
C GLN A 98 -10.31 -1.48 2.35
N CYS A 99 -10.11 -0.21 2.02
CA CYS A 99 -11.12 0.82 2.25
C CYS A 99 -12.15 0.82 1.12
N THR A 100 -11.70 0.70 -0.13
CA THR A 100 -12.55 0.53 -1.31
C THR A 100 -11.86 -0.40 -2.31
N SER A 101 -12.53 -0.75 -3.41
CA SER A 101 -11.93 -1.61 -4.45
C SER A 101 -10.81 -0.94 -5.27
N TRP A 102 -10.38 0.30 -4.96
CA TRP A 102 -9.31 1.00 -5.66
C TRP A 102 -8.17 1.53 -4.76
N TYR A 103 -8.32 1.47 -3.43
CA TYR A 103 -7.24 1.76 -2.49
C TYR A 103 -7.37 1.03 -1.15
N SER A 104 -6.22 0.92 -0.48
CA SER A 104 -6.07 0.42 0.88
C SER A 104 -5.28 1.39 1.75
N ALA A 105 -5.54 1.37 3.05
CA ALA A 105 -4.83 2.17 4.04
C ALA A 105 -4.17 1.26 5.08
N VAL A 106 -3.00 1.64 5.59
CA VAL A 106 -2.26 0.87 6.60
C VAL A 106 -2.34 1.55 7.95
N TYR A 107 -2.77 0.82 8.98
CA TYR A 107 -2.93 1.33 10.33
C TYR A 107 -2.12 0.51 11.34
N PRO A 108 -1.73 1.09 12.49
CA PRO A 108 -1.19 0.34 13.61
C PRO A 108 -2.20 -0.69 14.16
N ILE A 109 -1.70 -1.81 14.71
CA ILE A 109 -2.45 -2.81 15.48
C ILE A 109 -2.60 -2.36 16.93
#